data_AF-A0A432UWL4-F1
#
_entry.id   AF-A0A432UWL4-F1
#
_cell.length_a   1.000
_cell.length_b   1.000
_cell.length_c   1.000
_cell.angle_alpha   90.00
_cell.angle_beta   90.00
_cell.angle_gamma   90.00
#
_symmetry.space_group_name_H-M   'P 1'
#
loop_
_entity.id
_entity.type
_entity.pdbx_description
1 polymer ?
#
loop_
_entity_poly.entity_id
_entity_poly.type
_entity_poly.pdbx_seq_one_letter_code
_entity_poly.pdbx_strand_id
1 'polypeptide(L)'
;MLIYVTLHYIENYHTREICMIPFVIVVPLAVAGGGLIGLVQERFRRKRLSQAMLDASDPDTVEQDPAVLANGDLVQIKHSTIAARVALGLTAVGAALSYPSLILVSAPIIGYSTYNWLRTRYLFEQPWFKSPLSILAILALIGSMATGYWFMAALVLTVDLAARKWIATFTEGSHLMDPEEPDNKAGPFTFMQRVKYLTRIVLQGEPRWEWFPALMARISLGLFFAISGWNKLFTAAHWNGLLGAMIATGLPFPKFLSLFLASVEFYGGALLTIGFMSTFFSIALAFAMFVALVTVEIPYVIPPGLGPLDWLDWFLYLPQVLYIIIFFWLIVKGPGPYSIDAIIARKLGVDKDPDEESGKENLDNDPDPKHGKGFRLSLPALLSWGKDSDKDQDPDKGSTPGGAGWTPQPT
;
A
#
# COMPACT_ATOMS: atom_id res chain seq x y z
N MET A 1 50.54 16.39 -28.85
CA MET A 1 49.18 16.20 -28.29
C MET A 1 49.10 15.01 -27.35
N LEU A 2 49.55 13.80 -27.73
CA LEU A 2 49.57 12.63 -26.83
C LEU A 2 50.43 12.81 -25.57
N ILE A 3 51.62 13.42 -25.67
CA ILE A 3 52.49 13.65 -24.49
C ILE A 3 51.85 14.63 -23.50
N TYR A 4 51.09 15.62 -23.99
CA TYR A 4 50.39 16.61 -23.17
C TYR A 4 49.19 15.99 -22.45
N VAL A 5 48.46 15.08 -23.12
CA VAL A 5 47.36 14.31 -22.50
C VAL A 5 47.90 13.35 -21.45
N THR A 6 49.01 12.65 -21.72
CA THR A 6 49.61 11.71 -20.76
C THR A 6 50.19 12.43 -19.55
N LEU A 7 50.87 13.57 -19.72
CA LEU A 7 51.37 14.38 -18.59
C LEU A 7 50.22 14.97 -17.77
N HIS A 8 49.16 15.47 -18.41
CA HIS A 8 48.00 16.00 -17.69
C HIS A 8 47.17 14.91 -16.98
N TYR A 9 47.20 13.67 -17.50
CA TYR A 9 46.56 12.52 -16.85
C TYR A 9 47.38 12.02 -15.64
N ILE A 10 48.72 11.97 -15.75
CA ILE A 10 49.62 11.58 -14.65
C ILE A 10 49.62 12.64 -13.55
N GLU A 11 49.63 13.93 -13.89
CA GLU A 11 49.56 15.03 -12.94
C GLU A 11 48.21 15.05 -12.19
N ASN A 12 47.09 14.78 -12.89
CA ASN A 12 45.78 14.61 -12.24
C ASN A 12 45.70 13.33 -11.38
N TYR A 13 46.34 12.23 -11.78
CA TYR A 13 46.33 10.99 -11.01
C TYR A 13 47.08 11.14 -9.68
N HIS A 14 48.26 11.76 -9.71
CA HIS A 14 49.06 11.98 -8.51
C HIS A 14 48.41 13.02 -7.57
N THR A 15 47.77 14.05 -8.14
CA THR A 15 47.02 15.04 -7.35
C THR A 15 45.77 14.43 -6.70
N ARG A 16 45.10 13.46 -7.35
CA ARG A 16 43.97 12.71 -6.76
C ARG A 16 44.41 11.79 -5.63
N GLU A 17 45.55 11.10 -5.74
CA GLU A 17 46.06 10.24 -4.66
C GLU A 17 46.45 11.05 -3.41
N ILE A 18 47.08 12.22 -3.58
CA ILE A 18 47.44 13.12 -2.47
C ILE A 18 46.18 13.71 -1.79
N CYS A 19 45.08 13.86 -2.54
CA CYS A 19 43.79 14.34 -2.02
C CYS A 19 42.89 13.22 -1.41
N MET A 20 43.16 11.94 -1.72
CA MET A 20 42.38 10.79 -1.22
C MET A 20 42.84 10.30 0.16
N ILE A 21 44.13 10.45 0.51
CA ILE A 21 44.68 10.06 1.82
C ILE A 21 43.92 10.70 3.01
N PRO A 22 43.61 12.02 3.02
CA PRO A 22 42.80 12.59 4.09
C PRO A 22 41.38 12.01 4.09
N PHE A 23 40.76 11.69 2.94
CA PHE A 23 39.41 11.14 2.90
C PHE A 23 39.30 9.73 3.52
N VAL A 24 40.29 8.87 3.27
CA VAL A 24 40.31 7.49 3.80
C VAL A 24 40.53 7.43 5.31
N ILE A 25 41.16 8.45 5.90
CA ILE A 25 41.48 8.49 7.34
C ILE A 25 40.51 9.41 8.11
N VAL A 26 40.28 10.62 7.61
CA VAL A 26 39.47 11.64 8.29
C VAL A 26 38.00 11.23 8.35
N VAL A 27 37.46 10.59 7.31
CA VAL A 27 36.03 10.23 7.31
C VAL A 27 35.73 9.11 8.31
N PRO A 28 36.47 7.99 8.36
CA PRO A 28 36.27 6.98 9.39
C PRO A 28 36.46 7.53 10.81
N LEU A 29 37.44 8.42 11.02
CA LEU A 29 37.62 9.09 12.32
C LEU A 29 36.45 10.00 12.69
N ALA A 30 35.91 10.75 11.73
CA ALA A 30 34.75 11.61 11.94
C ALA A 30 33.48 10.80 12.27
N VAL A 31 33.26 9.69 11.56
CA VAL A 31 32.19 8.73 11.86
C VAL A 31 32.38 8.12 13.25
N ALA A 32 33.59 7.67 13.59
CA ALA A 32 33.89 7.12 14.91
C ALA A 32 33.67 8.16 16.03
N GLY A 33 34.05 9.41 15.78
CA GLY A 33 33.79 10.54 16.69
C GLY A 33 32.30 10.77 16.92
N GLY A 34 31.49 10.72 15.86
CA GLY A 34 30.03 10.77 15.96
C GLY A 34 29.45 9.63 16.81
N GLY A 35 29.95 8.42 16.62
CA GLY A 35 29.55 7.26 17.43
C GLY A 35 29.95 7.38 18.90
N LEU A 36 31.14 7.91 19.20
CA LEU A 36 31.61 8.20 20.55
C LEU A 36 30.72 9.24 21.25
N ILE A 37 30.31 10.29 20.55
CA ILE A 37 29.36 11.29 21.08
C ILE A 37 28.05 10.61 21.48
N GLY A 38 27.53 9.71 20.63
CA GLY A 38 26.34 8.91 20.94
C GLY A 38 26.51 8.08 22.21
N LEU A 39 27.66 7.41 22.36
CA LEU A 39 27.99 6.59 23.53
C LEU A 39 28.12 7.42 24.81
N VAL A 40 28.76 8.58 24.75
CA VAL A 40 28.93 9.49 25.89
C VAL A 40 27.57 10.04 26.33
N GLN A 41 26.75 10.51 25.39
CA GLN A 41 25.40 11.00 25.66
C GLN A 41 24.56 9.93 26.38
N GLU A 42 24.66 8.67 25.94
CA GLU A 42 23.93 7.57 26.55
C GLU A 42 24.41 7.25 27.97
N ARG A 43 25.72 7.26 28.22
CA ARG A 43 26.26 7.09 29.59
C ARG A 43 25.79 8.19 30.52
N PHE A 44 25.77 9.45 30.07
CA PHE A 44 25.24 10.56 30.86
C PHE A 44 23.75 10.40 31.14
N ARG A 45 22.97 9.96 30.15
CA ARG A 45 21.54 9.70 30.33
C ARG A 45 21.32 8.61 31.37
N ARG A 46 21.99 7.46 31.27
CA ARG A 46 21.85 6.36 32.23
C ARG A 46 22.18 6.80 33.65
N LYS A 47 23.23 7.60 33.84
CA LYS A 47 23.58 8.17 35.15
C LYS A 47 22.51 9.12 35.70
N ARG A 48 21.93 9.97 34.86
CA ARG A 48 20.82 10.86 35.26
C ARG A 48 19.55 10.07 35.57
N LEU A 49 19.27 9.04 34.79
CA LEU A 49 18.13 8.15 35.01
C LEU A 49 18.29 7.40 36.34
N SER A 50 19.47 6.84 36.60
CA SER A 50 19.76 6.17 37.87
C SER A 50 19.73 7.12 39.05
N GLN A 51 20.19 8.37 38.89
CA GLN A 51 20.08 9.39 39.94
C GLN A 51 18.62 9.78 40.21
N ALA A 52 17.83 10.01 39.16
CA ALA A 52 16.40 10.29 39.29
C ALA A 52 15.61 9.12 39.91
N MET A 53 16.03 7.88 39.64
CA MET A 53 15.51 6.68 40.30
C MET A 53 15.85 6.65 41.80
N LEU A 54 17.08 7.01 42.16
CA LEU A 54 17.52 7.05 43.57
C LEU A 54 16.88 8.21 44.37
N ASP A 55 16.58 9.33 43.72
CA ASP A 55 15.95 10.50 44.34
C ASP A 55 14.42 10.35 44.47
N ALA A 56 13.82 9.39 43.76
CA ALA A 56 12.39 9.11 43.88
C ALA A 56 12.09 8.40 45.21
N SER A 57 11.07 8.90 45.91
CA SER A 57 10.77 8.57 47.31
C SER A 57 10.25 7.15 47.56
N ASP A 58 10.06 6.37 46.50
CA ASP A 58 9.53 5.01 46.54
C ASP A 58 10.30 4.13 45.54
N PRO A 59 11.30 3.34 46.00
CA PRO A 59 12.20 2.59 45.14
C PRO A 59 11.50 1.53 44.28
N ASP A 60 10.30 1.09 44.66
CA ASP A 60 9.53 0.07 43.93
C ASP A 60 8.68 0.64 42.79
N THR A 61 8.40 1.94 42.77
CA THR A 61 7.58 2.57 41.68
C THR A 61 8.40 3.05 40.50
N VAL A 62 9.70 3.27 40.67
CA VAL A 62 10.54 3.91 39.63
C VAL A 62 11.48 2.92 38.93
N GLU A 63 11.77 1.77 39.53
CA GLU A 63 12.61 0.73 38.90
C GLU A 63 11.83 -0.21 37.96
N GLN A 64 10.50 -0.08 37.87
CA GLN A 64 9.66 -1.00 37.08
C GLN A 64 8.48 -0.34 36.35
N ASP A 65 8.57 0.94 35.95
CA ASP A 65 7.66 1.44 34.93
C ASP A 65 8.31 1.35 33.54
N PRO A 66 8.19 0.21 32.84
CA PRO A 66 8.83 0.04 31.55
C PRO A 66 8.20 0.97 30.49
N ALA A 67 7.07 1.65 30.76
CA ALA A 67 6.55 2.73 29.94
C ALA A 67 7.41 4.00 29.99
N VAL A 68 8.06 4.32 31.11
CA VAL A 68 8.98 5.48 31.22
C VAL A 68 10.27 5.22 30.44
N LEU A 69 10.81 4.01 30.53
CA LEU A 69 11.95 3.56 29.72
C LEU A 69 11.61 3.55 28.22
N ALA A 70 10.42 3.06 27.86
CA ALA A 70 9.91 3.05 26.50
C ALA A 70 9.81 4.45 25.89
N ASN A 71 9.25 5.40 26.65
CA ASN A 71 9.12 6.79 26.23
C ASN A 71 10.49 7.44 26.02
N GLY A 72 11.45 7.18 26.90
CA GLY A 72 12.83 7.66 26.74
C GLY A 72 13.50 7.15 25.46
N ASP A 73 13.30 5.88 25.13
CA ASP A 73 13.87 5.27 23.93
C ASP A 73 13.15 5.72 22.64
N LEU A 74 11.83 5.94 22.67
CA LEU A 74 11.08 6.55 21.56
C LEU A 74 11.58 7.97 21.24
N VAL A 75 11.82 8.77 22.29
CA VAL A 75 12.37 10.12 22.15
C VAL A 75 13.75 10.05 21.49
N GLN A 76 14.59 9.07 21.84
CA GLN A 76 15.89 8.90 21.18
C GLN A 76 15.76 8.48 19.71
N ILE A 77 14.85 7.55 19.38
CA ILE A 77 14.56 7.17 17.99
C ILE A 77 14.13 8.41 17.18
N LYS A 78 13.32 9.29 17.77
CA LYS A 78 12.92 10.55 17.12
C LYS A 78 14.12 11.44 16.82
N HIS A 79 15.02 11.65 17.77
CA HIS A 79 16.22 12.48 17.59
C HIS A 79 17.19 11.87 16.57
N SER A 80 17.42 10.56 16.61
CA SER A 80 18.29 9.88 15.64
C SER A 80 17.71 9.89 14.22
N THR A 81 16.38 9.79 14.07
CA THR A 81 15.71 9.92 12.77
C THR A 81 15.90 11.32 12.18
N ILE A 82 15.79 12.37 13.02
CA ILE A 82 16.03 13.75 12.58
C ILE A 82 17.50 13.92 12.16
N ALA A 83 18.45 13.41 12.96
CA ALA A 83 19.87 13.44 12.63
C ALA A 83 20.17 12.73 11.30
N ALA A 84 19.60 11.53 11.08
CA ALA A 84 19.76 10.79 9.83
C ALA A 84 19.21 11.56 8.61
N ARG A 85 18.07 12.23 8.75
CA ARG A 85 17.49 13.09 7.68
C ARG A 85 18.35 14.31 7.37
N VAL A 86 18.95 14.92 8.39
CA VAL A 86 19.90 16.02 8.21
C VAL A 86 21.14 15.52 7.46
N ALA A 87 21.67 14.35 7.83
CA ALA A 87 22.77 13.73 7.10
C ALA A 87 22.39 13.40 5.65
N LEU A 88 21.17 12.93 5.39
CA LEU A 88 20.66 12.66 4.04
C LEU A 88 20.61 13.94 3.21
N GLY A 89 20.10 15.04 3.78
CA GLY A 89 20.07 16.34 3.10
C GLY A 89 21.48 16.85 2.78
N LEU A 90 22.40 16.79 3.75
CA LEU A 90 23.78 17.23 3.57
C LEU A 90 24.54 16.40 2.53
N THR A 91 24.35 15.08 2.53
CA THR A 91 24.96 14.17 1.55
C THR A 91 24.34 14.33 0.16
N ALA A 92 23.03 14.56 0.06
CA ALA A 92 22.36 14.82 -1.22
C ALA A 92 22.85 16.13 -1.86
N VAL A 93 22.93 17.21 -1.07
CA VAL A 93 23.43 18.51 -1.54
C VAL A 93 24.92 18.43 -1.86
N GLY A 94 25.72 17.77 -1.01
CA GLY A 94 27.14 17.55 -1.24
C GLY A 94 27.43 16.75 -2.52
N ALA A 95 26.65 15.70 -2.78
CA ALA A 95 26.77 14.91 -4.01
C ALA A 95 26.29 15.68 -5.24
N ALA A 96 25.14 16.36 -5.17
CA ALA A 96 24.57 17.11 -6.29
C ALA A 96 25.41 18.31 -6.70
N LEU A 97 26.02 19.01 -5.73
CA LEU A 97 26.83 20.19 -5.98
C LEU A 97 28.33 19.88 -6.08
N SER A 98 28.73 18.60 -6.02
CA SER A 98 30.15 18.18 -6.00
C SER A 98 30.99 18.88 -4.92
N TYR A 99 30.41 19.14 -3.74
CA TYR A 99 31.11 19.73 -2.60
C TYR A 99 31.51 18.65 -1.57
N PRO A 100 32.76 18.15 -1.61
CA PRO A 100 33.24 17.11 -0.69
C PRO A 100 33.24 17.56 0.78
N SER A 101 33.30 18.87 1.06
CA SER A 101 33.24 19.42 2.42
C SER A 101 31.92 19.13 3.13
N LEU A 102 30.78 19.15 2.42
CA LEU A 102 29.47 18.86 3.00
C LEU A 102 29.34 17.37 3.40
N ILE A 103 30.01 16.48 2.67
CA ILE A 103 30.10 15.06 3.01
C ILE A 103 30.88 14.89 4.32
N LEU A 104 32.00 15.61 4.51
CA LEU A 104 32.77 15.59 5.76
C LEU A 104 31.94 16.08 6.96
N VAL A 105 31.14 17.13 6.78
CA VAL A 105 30.24 17.64 7.83
C VAL A 105 29.15 16.63 8.18
N SER A 106 28.69 15.82 7.22
CA SER A 106 27.69 14.78 7.46
C SER A 106 28.24 13.55 8.19
N ALA A 107 29.54 13.25 8.06
CA ALA A 107 30.18 12.05 8.63
C ALA A 107 29.97 11.85 10.15
N PRO A 108 30.17 12.85 11.04
CA PRO A 108 29.88 12.68 12.46
C PRO A 108 28.38 12.50 12.75
N ILE A 109 27.49 13.07 11.93
CA ILE A 109 26.04 12.90 12.07
C ILE A 109 25.62 11.49 11.69
N ILE A 110 26.23 10.93 10.63
CA ILE A 110 26.08 9.54 10.23
C ILE A 110 26.58 8.62 11.36
N GLY A 111 27.77 8.88 11.91
CA GLY A 111 28.31 8.11 13.03
C GLY A 111 27.42 8.08 14.28
N TYR A 112 26.89 9.24 14.66
CA TYR A 112 25.92 9.37 15.76
C TYR A 112 24.63 8.58 15.50
N SER A 113 24.11 8.69 14.27
CA SER A 113 22.89 8.00 13.85
C SER A 113 23.10 6.49 13.79
N THR A 114 24.24 6.03 13.29
CA THR A 114 24.64 4.62 13.25
C THR A 114 24.74 4.02 14.65
N TYR A 115 25.32 4.73 15.63
CA TYR A 115 25.37 4.26 17.01
C TYR A 115 23.97 4.05 17.60
N ASN A 116 23.09 5.05 17.46
CA ASN A 116 21.72 4.98 17.97
C ASN A 116 20.87 3.95 17.21
N TRP A 117 21.08 3.81 15.91
CA TRP A 117 20.47 2.78 15.09
C TRP A 117 20.87 1.37 15.53
N LEU A 118 22.17 1.13 15.74
CA LEU A 118 22.67 -0.15 16.20
C LEU A 118 22.13 -0.51 17.60
N ARG A 119 22.03 0.48 18.48
CA ARG A 119 21.48 0.28 19.83
C ARG A 119 19.99 -0.04 19.81
N THR A 120 19.20 0.75 19.08
CA THR A 120 17.74 0.58 19.02
C THR A 120 17.36 -0.76 18.38
N ARG A 121 18.30 -1.43 17.69
CA ARG A 121 18.12 -2.79 17.22
C ARG A 121 17.66 -3.79 18.28
N TYR A 122 18.29 -3.76 19.46
CA TYR A 122 17.97 -4.69 20.55
C TYR A 122 16.55 -4.53 21.09
N LEU A 123 15.91 -3.39 20.85
CA LEU A 123 14.53 -3.12 21.29
C LEU A 123 13.47 -3.77 20.39
N PHE A 124 13.83 -4.11 19.14
CA PHE A 124 12.89 -4.65 18.15
C PHE A 124 13.20 -6.10 17.75
N GLU A 125 14.31 -6.67 18.22
CA GLU A 125 14.76 -8.01 17.85
C GLU A 125 15.06 -8.88 19.08
N GLN A 126 14.51 -10.10 19.10
CA GLN A 126 14.84 -11.11 20.10
C GLN A 126 16.34 -11.47 20.00
N PRO A 127 17.05 -11.71 21.12
CA PRO A 127 18.50 -11.95 21.14
C PRO A 127 18.97 -13.08 20.20
N TRP A 128 18.09 -14.05 19.92
CA TRP A 128 18.38 -15.26 19.16
C TRP A 128 17.84 -15.26 17.72
N PHE A 129 17.03 -14.26 17.33
CA PHE A 129 16.45 -14.20 15.98
C PHE A 129 16.61 -12.80 15.36
N LYS A 130 17.51 -12.68 14.39
CA LYS A 130 17.71 -11.45 13.61
C LYS A 130 16.70 -11.42 12.47
N SER A 131 15.92 -10.35 12.36
CA SER A 131 15.01 -10.20 11.23
C SER A 131 15.81 -10.15 9.91
N PRO A 132 15.35 -10.79 8.83
CA PRO A 132 16.02 -10.69 7.53
C PRO A 132 16.24 -9.25 7.08
N LEU A 133 15.29 -8.36 7.39
CA LEU A 133 15.37 -6.92 7.10
C LEU A 133 16.52 -6.24 7.85
N SER A 134 16.76 -6.55 9.13
CA SER A 134 17.89 -5.96 9.84
C SER A 134 19.23 -6.47 9.33
N ILE A 135 19.33 -7.74 8.93
CA ILE A 135 20.54 -8.29 8.31
C ILE A 135 20.84 -7.52 7.02
N LEU A 136 19.83 -7.32 6.17
CA LEU A 136 19.97 -6.54 4.94
C LEU A 136 20.35 -5.09 5.23
N ALA A 137 19.72 -4.44 6.22
CA ALA A 137 20.04 -3.07 6.59
C ALA A 137 21.49 -2.91 7.10
N ILE A 138 22.02 -3.91 7.83
CA ILE A 138 23.42 -3.93 8.27
C ILE A 138 24.36 -4.09 7.09
N LEU A 139 24.09 -5.05 6.21
CA LEU A 139 24.92 -5.28 5.03
C LEU A 139 24.90 -4.05 4.12
N ALA A 140 23.75 -3.42 3.94
CA ALA A 140 23.61 -2.18 3.18
C ALA A 140 24.35 -1.02 3.84
N LEU A 141 24.28 -0.87 5.16
CA LEU A 141 25.00 0.19 5.89
C LEU A 141 26.51 -0.02 5.87
N ILE A 142 26.99 -1.24 6.14
CA ILE A 142 28.42 -1.58 6.07
C ILE A 142 28.92 -1.40 4.64
N GLY A 143 28.19 -1.92 3.65
CA GLY A 143 28.54 -1.80 2.24
C GLY A 143 28.64 -0.35 1.80
N SER A 144 27.65 0.47 2.13
CA SER A 144 27.65 1.91 1.78
C SER A 144 28.75 2.70 2.48
N MET A 145 29.07 2.39 3.74
CA MET A 145 30.19 3.04 4.46
C MET A 145 31.55 2.59 3.94
N ALA A 146 31.73 1.31 3.61
CA ALA A 146 32.99 0.77 3.09
C ALA A 146 33.32 1.26 1.67
N THR A 147 32.31 1.48 0.85
CA THR A 147 32.44 1.94 -0.54
C THR A 147 32.42 3.46 -0.70
N GLY A 148 32.16 4.20 0.39
CA GLY A 148 32.09 5.66 0.37
C GLY A 148 30.79 6.24 -0.22
N TYR A 149 29.73 5.44 -0.36
CA TYR A 149 28.40 5.92 -0.72
C TYR A 149 27.67 6.50 0.50
N TRP A 150 28.16 7.63 1.02
CA TRP A 150 27.65 8.29 2.24
C TRP A 150 26.15 8.65 2.16
N PHE A 151 25.68 8.99 0.96
CA PHE A 151 24.25 9.20 0.71
C PHE A 151 23.42 7.93 0.97
N MET A 152 23.91 6.76 0.51
CA MET A 152 23.22 5.49 0.75
C MET A 152 23.25 5.11 2.23
N ALA A 153 24.35 5.38 2.93
CA ALA A 153 24.42 5.17 4.38
C ALA A 153 23.36 6.02 5.12
N ALA A 154 23.24 7.31 4.78
CA ALA A 154 22.23 8.19 5.36
C ALA A 154 20.79 7.78 4.99
N LEU A 155 20.58 7.27 3.77
CA LEU A 155 19.29 6.76 3.30
C LEU A 155 18.85 5.53 4.09
N VAL A 156 19.73 4.54 4.24
CA VAL A 156 19.46 3.32 5.00
C VAL A 156 19.09 3.66 6.44
N LEU A 157 19.87 4.52 7.10
CA LEU A 157 19.57 4.97 8.46
C LEU A 157 18.23 5.70 8.56
N THR A 158 17.93 6.58 7.59
CA THR A 158 16.69 7.35 7.58
C THR A 158 15.45 6.45 7.42
N VAL A 159 15.50 5.52 6.45
CA VAL A 159 14.38 4.62 6.15
C VAL A 159 14.17 3.65 7.31
N ASP A 160 15.23 3.04 7.83
CA ASP A 160 15.11 2.02 8.86
C ASP A 160 14.70 2.63 10.22
N LEU A 161 15.26 3.78 10.62
CA LEU A 161 14.81 4.48 11.84
C LEU A 161 13.36 4.98 11.72
N ALA A 162 12.94 5.46 10.54
CA ALA A 162 11.57 5.86 10.30
C ALA A 162 10.61 4.66 10.36
N ALA A 163 11.01 3.52 9.80
CA ALA A 163 10.24 2.27 9.88
C ALA A 163 10.10 1.80 11.33
N ARG A 164 11.19 1.80 12.12
CA ARG A 164 11.16 1.46 13.56
C ARG A 164 10.24 2.39 14.34
N LYS A 165 10.31 3.70 14.08
CA LYS A 165 9.43 4.68 14.71
C LYS A 165 7.96 4.42 14.35
N TRP A 166 7.69 4.16 13.08
CA TRP A 166 6.34 3.87 12.60
C TRP A 166 5.79 2.59 13.23
N ILE A 167 6.57 1.51 13.26
CA ILE A 167 6.24 0.26 13.94
C ILE A 167 5.95 0.51 15.42
N ALA A 168 6.82 1.22 16.14
CA ALA A 168 6.65 1.51 17.56
C ALA A 168 5.37 2.31 17.86
N THR A 169 5.00 3.21 16.95
CA THR A 169 3.76 4.02 17.08
C THR A 169 2.52 3.19 16.76
N PHE A 170 2.61 2.28 15.77
CA PHE A 170 1.50 1.43 15.34
C PHE A 170 1.22 0.27 16.29
N THR A 171 2.22 -0.13 17.08
CA THR A 171 2.13 -1.30 17.98
C THR A 171 1.91 -0.96 19.46
N GLU A 172 1.64 0.31 19.82
CA GLU A 172 1.55 0.77 21.23
C GLU A 172 2.62 0.13 22.14
N GLY A 173 3.88 0.15 21.70
CA GLY A 173 5.00 -0.43 22.44
C GLY A 173 5.30 -1.88 22.04
N SER A 174 6.07 -2.07 20.98
CA SER A 174 6.69 -3.36 20.71
C SER A 174 7.65 -3.74 21.86
N HIS A 175 7.22 -4.69 22.70
CA HIS A 175 7.97 -5.38 23.77
C HIS A 175 8.44 -4.59 25.01
N LEU A 176 7.86 -3.42 25.29
CA LEU A 176 8.25 -2.63 26.48
C LEU A 176 7.29 -2.74 27.66
N MET A 177 6.36 -3.70 27.67
CA MET A 177 5.58 -4.12 28.84
C MET A 177 5.24 -5.59 28.62
N ASP A 178 5.87 -6.46 29.39
CA ASP A 178 5.25 -7.69 29.86
C ASP A 178 5.78 -7.83 31.29
N PRO A 179 4.93 -7.84 32.33
CA PRO A 179 3.74 -8.68 32.36
C PRO A 179 2.48 -8.00 32.92
N GLU A 180 1.32 -8.19 32.30
CA GLU A 180 0.06 -8.21 33.06
C GLU A 180 -0.97 -9.12 32.36
N GLU A 181 -1.29 -10.21 33.08
CA GLU A 181 -2.36 -11.20 32.90
C GLU A 181 -2.56 -11.89 31.52
N PRO A 182 -2.34 -13.22 31.43
CA PRO A 182 -2.65 -13.98 30.23
C PRO A 182 -4.15 -14.24 30.17
N ASP A 183 -4.89 -13.43 29.39
CA ASP A 183 -6.15 -13.90 28.83
C ASP A 183 -5.82 -15.00 27.80
N ASN A 184 -5.94 -16.23 28.25
CA ASN A 184 -5.65 -17.45 27.52
C ASN A 184 -6.63 -17.59 26.34
N LYS A 185 -6.38 -16.91 25.21
CA LYS A 185 -6.76 -17.37 23.85
C LYS A 185 -6.24 -16.58 22.65
N ALA A 186 -5.47 -15.51 22.80
CA ALA A 186 -4.82 -14.88 21.64
C ALA A 186 -3.45 -14.30 21.99
N GLY A 187 -2.45 -15.19 22.18
CA GLY A 187 -1.05 -14.76 22.28
C GLY A 187 -0.54 -14.08 21.01
N PRO A 188 0.56 -13.31 21.08
CA PRO A 188 1.19 -12.71 19.90
C PRO A 188 1.50 -13.79 18.86
N PHE A 189 1.16 -13.54 17.58
CA PHE A 189 1.26 -14.54 16.52
C PHE A 189 2.58 -15.31 16.60
N THR A 190 2.48 -16.62 16.79
CA THR A 190 3.63 -17.53 16.82
C THR A 190 4.40 -17.37 15.50
N PHE A 191 5.72 -17.55 15.51
CA PHE A 191 6.56 -17.47 14.29
C PHE A 191 5.93 -18.23 13.11
N MET A 192 5.42 -19.43 13.36
CA MET A 192 4.75 -20.26 12.36
C MET A 192 3.47 -19.62 11.80
N GLN A 193 2.71 -18.89 12.62
CA GLN A 193 1.51 -18.16 12.19
C GLN A 193 1.87 -16.93 11.37
N ARG A 194 2.96 -16.22 11.71
CA ARG A 194 3.47 -15.09 10.91
C ARG A 194 4.00 -15.56 9.56
N VAL A 195 4.74 -16.66 9.54
CA VAL A 195 5.19 -17.30 8.29
C VAL A 195 3.98 -17.74 7.49
N LYS A 196 3.01 -18.46 8.08
CA LYS A 196 1.79 -18.88 7.40
C LYS A 196 0.98 -17.70 6.85
N TYR A 197 0.91 -16.59 7.59
CA TYR A 197 0.26 -15.36 7.17
C TYR A 197 1.00 -14.68 6.00
N LEU A 198 2.32 -14.56 6.07
CA LEU A 198 3.12 -14.02 4.96
C LEU A 198 3.07 -14.91 3.73
N THR A 199 3.16 -16.24 3.90
CA THR A 199 2.98 -17.21 2.83
C THR A 199 1.59 -17.10 2.23
N ARG A 200 0.55 -16.89 3.05
CA ARG A 200 -0.81 -16.63 2.56
C ARG A 200 -0.85 -15.36 1.70
N ILE A 201 -0.32 -14.24 2.17
CA ILE A 201 -0.27 -12.99 1.40
C ILE A 201 0.51 -13.16 0.09
N VAL A 202 1.65 -13.85 0.13
CA VAL A 202 2.49 -14.06 -1.06
C VAL A 202 1.79 -14.96 -2.10
N LEU A 203 1.11 -16.02 -1.65
CA LEU A 203 0.47 -16.98 -2.55
C LEU A 203 -0.92 -16.56 -3.00
N GLN A 204 -1.69 -15.91 -2.13
CA GLN A 204 -3.11 -15.58 -2.34
C GLN A 204 -3.35 -14.08 -2.57
N GLY A 205 -2.33 -13.25 -2.40
CA GLY A 205 -2.51 -11.79 -2.35
C GLY A 205 -3.22 -11.34 -1.07
N GLU A 206 -3.44 -10.03 -0.96
CA GLU A 206 -4.23 -9.43 0.12
C GLU A 206 -5.46 -8.73 -0.48
N PRO A 207 -6.65 -9.37 -0.46
CA PRO A 207 -7.86 -8.86 -1.09
C PRO A 207 -8.28 -7.48 -0.56
N ARG A 208 -7.94 -7.18 0.70
CA ARG A 208 -8.29 -5.90 1.35
C ARG A 208 -7.75 -4.68 0.61
N TRP A 209 -6.66 -4.82 -0.15
CA TRP A 209 -6.04 -3.72 -0.90
C TRP A 209 -6.48 -3.65 -2.36
N GLU A 210 -7.35 -4.53 -2.83
CA GLU A 210 -7.75 -4.56 -4.24
C GLU A 210 -8.38 -3.25 -4.73
N TRP A 211 -9.04 -2.48 -3.85
CA TRP A 211 -9.60 -1.17 -4.18
C TRP A 211 -8.54 -0.21 -4.74
N PHE A 212 -7.29 -0.32 -4.30
CA PHE A 212 -6.20 0.57 -4.67
C PHE A 212 -5.78 0.44 -6.15
N PRO A 213 -5.40 -0.75 -6.68
CA PRO A 213 -5.06 -0.89 -8.09
C PRO A 213 -6.26 -0.58 -9.01
N ALA A 214 -7.49 -0.85 -8.58
CA ALA A 214 -8.66 -0.49 -9.39
C ALA A 214 -8.87 1.01 -9.48
N LEU A 215 -8.68 1.72 -8.37
CA LEU A 215 -8.71 3.18 -8.35
C LEU A 215 -7.62 3.76 -9.25
N MET A 216 -6.39 3.24 -9.16
CA MET A 216 -5.27 3.67 -10.00
C MET A 216 -5.55 3.42 -11.49
N ALA A 217 -6.02 2.24 -11.85
CA ALA A 217 -6.38 1.89 -13.23
C ALA A 217 -7.49 2.80 -13.77
N ARG A 218 -8.53 3.05 -12.97
CA ARG A 218 -9.65 3.92 -13.33
C ARG A 218 -9.20 5.36 -13.58
N ILE A 219 -8.40 5.93 -12.68
CA ILE A 219 -7.88 7.30 -12.83
C ILE A 219 -6.93 7.37 -14.03
N SER A 220 -6.02 6.41 -14.16
CA SER A 220 -5.02 6.40 -15.24
C SER A 220 -5.68 6.30 -16.62
N LEU A 221 -6.54 5.31 -16.84
CA LEU A 221 -7.23 5.15 -18.12
C LEU A 221 -8.23 6.28 -18.37
N GLY A 222 -9.00 6.66 -17.35
CA GLY A 222 -9.94 7.77 -17.47
C GLY A 222 -9.26 9.06 -17.93
N LEU A 223 -8.14 9.43 -17.30
CA LEU A 223 -7.36 10.62 -17.69
C LEU A 223 -6.75 10.46 -19.08
N PHE A 224 -6.19 9.30 -19.40
CA PHE A 224 -5.62 9.03 -20.72
C PHE A 224 -6.67 9.25 -21.83
N PHE A 225 -7.86 8.67 -21.70
CA PHE A 225 -8.92 8.83 -22.68
C PHE A 225 -9.49 10.25 -22.70
N ALA A 226 -9.63 10.90 -21.54
CA ALA A 226 -10.06 12.29 -21.48
C ALA A 226 -9.10 13.20 -22.27
N ILE A 227 -7.80 13.08 -22.03
CA ILE A 227 -6.78 13.89 -22.71
C ILE A 227 -6.73 13.57 -24.21
N SER A 228 -6.78 12.27 -24.57
CA SER A 228 -6.81 11.82 -25.97
C SER A 228 -8.03 12.36 -26.72
N GLY A 229 -9.23 12.25 -26.13
CA GLY A 229 -10.47 12.75 -26.70
C GLY A 229 -10.49 14.28 -26.81
N TRP A 230 -9.96 14.99 -25.79
CA TRP A 230 -9.79 16.44 -25.85
C TRP A 230 -8.92 16.86 -27.04
N ASN A 231 -7.77 16.20 -27.22
CA ASN A 231 -6.90 16.49 -28.36
C ASN A 231 -7.60 16.23 -29.68
N LYS A 232 -8.37 15.14 -29.81
CA LYS A 232 -9.15 14.83 -31.00
C LYS A 232 -10.25 15.86 -31.29
N LEU A 233 -10.93 16.40 -30.28
CA LEU A 233 -12.02 17.35 -30.46
C LEU A 233 -11.55 18.79 -30.73
N PHE A 234 -10.52 19.24 -30.01
CA PHE A 234 -10.16 20.66 -29.96
C PHE A 234 -8.87 20.99 -30.72
N THR A 235 -8.10 19.99 -31.16
CA THR A 235 -6.91 20.22 -31.97
C THR A 235 -7.15 19.86 -33.43
N ALA A 236 -7.08 20.85 -34.33
CA ALA A 236 -7.34 20.65 -35.75
C ALA A 236 -6.47 19.55 -36.40
N ALA A 237 -5.19 19.45 -36.02
CA ALA A 237 -4.29 18.41 -36.52
C ALA A 237 -4.76 16.99 -36.15
N HIS A 238 -5.14 16.77 -34.90
CA HIS A 238 -5.62 15.48 -34.41
C HIS A 238 -7.01 15.14 -34.96
N TRP A 239 -7.89 16.15 -35.10
CA TRP A 239 -9.19 15.99 -35.74
C TRP A 239 -9.05 15.52 -37.20
N ASN A 240 -8.18 16.17 -37.98
CA ASN A 240 -7.95 15.79 -39.37
C ASN A 240 -7.32 14.40 -39.49
N GLY A 241 -6.41 14.04 -38.58
CA GLY A 241 -5.86 12.68 -38.51
C GLY A 241 -6.93 11.62 -38.23
N LEU A 242 -7.81 11.87 -37.25
CA LEU A 242 -8.92 10.97 -36.93
C LEU A 242 -9.90 10.82 -38.10
N LEU A 243 -10.28 11.93 -38.73
CA LEU A 243 -11.19 11.91 -39.87
C LEU A 243 -10.58 11.17 -41.06
N GLY A 244 -9.29 11.40 -41.34
CA GLY A 244 -8.55 10.69 -42.37
C GLY A 244 -8.50 9.18 -42.11
N ALA A 245 -8.27 8.77 -40.87
CA ALA A 245 -8.29 7.36 -40.48
C ALA A 245 -9.70 6.73 -40.67
N MET A 246 -10.77 7.43 -40.31
CA MET A 246 -12.15 6.95 -40.50
C MET A 246 -12.52 6.82 -41.98
N ILE A 247 -12.00 7.71 -42.84
CA ILE A 247 -12.19 7.61 -44.29
C ILE A 247 -11.39 6.43 -44.85
N ALA A 248 -10.13 6.27 -44.44
CA ALA A 248 -9.25 5.20 -44.92
C ALA A 248 -9.74 3.79 -44.54
N THR A 249 -10.35 3.66 -43.37
CA THR A 249 -10.95 2.40 -42.88
C THR A 249 -12.31 2.09 -43.53
N GLY A 250 -12.89 3.02 -44.29
CA GLY A 250 -14.13 2.81 -45.02
C GLY A 250 -15.40 2.79 -44.16
N LEU A 251 -15.37 3.34 -42.94
CA LEU A 251 -16.56 3.37 -42.09
C LEU A 251 -17.65 4.32 -42.65
N PRO A 252 -18.94 3.96 -42.49
CA PRO A 252 -20.05 4.81 -42.93
C PRO A 252 -20.14 6.08 -42.07
N PHE A 253 -20.41 7.23 -42.69
CA PHE A 253 -20.52 8.53 -42.02
C PHE A 253 -19.27 8.91 -41.17
N PRO A 254 -18.07 9.01 -41.79
CA PRO A 254 -16.81 9.17 -41.06
C PRO A 254 -16.79 10.40 -40.16
N LYS A 255 -17.36 11.53 -40.60
CA LYS A 255 -17.43 12.76 -39.78
C LYS A 255 -18.25 12.58 -38.50
N PHE A 256 -19.37 11.85 -38.58
CA PHE A 256 -20.22 11.60 -37.41
C PHE A 256 -19.53 10.64 -36.45
N LEU A 257 -18.96 9.55 -36.96
CA LEU A 257 -18.25 8.57 -36.14
C LEU A 257 -16.99 9.15 -35.49
N SER A 258 -16.23 10.00 -36.19
CA SER A 258 -15.11 10.74 -35.60
C SER A 258 -15.56 11.61 -34.44
N LEU A 259 -16.66 12.36 -34.60
CA LEU A 259 -17.20 13.21 -33.54
C LEU A 259 -17.68 12.36 -32.35
N PHE A 260 -18.41 11.27 -32.63
CA PHE A 260 -18.92 10.37 -31.62
C PHE A 260 -17.79 9.72 -30.83
N LEU A 261 -16.79 9.12 -31.50
CA LEU A 261 -15.64 8.50 -30.85
C LEU A 261 -14.86 9.49 -30.00
N ALA A 262 -14.52 10.67 -30.55
CA ALA A 262 -13.77 11.68 -29.82
C ALA A 262 -14.56 12.21 -28.60
N SER A 263 -15.88 12.31 -28.71
CA SER A 263 -16.76 12.68 -27.58
C SER A 263 -16.83 11.59 -26.53
N VAL A 264 -16.98 10.32 -26.92
CA VAL A 264 -16.98 9.18 -25.99
C VAL A 264 -15.66 9.08 -25.26
N GLU A 265 -14.52 9.24 -25.95
CA GLU A 265 -13.21 9.26 -25.30
C GLU A 265 -13.08 10.41 -24.30
N PHE A 266 -13.48 11.62 -24.69
CA PHE A 266 -13.35 12.79 -23.82
C PHE A 266 -14.26 12.71 -22.59
N TYR A 267 -15.57 12.66 -22.82
CA TYR A 267 -16.56 12.67 -21.73
C TYR A 267 -16.54 11.36 -20.95
N GLY A 268 -16.43 10.23 -21.65
CA GLY A 268 -16.36 8.92 -21.00
C GLY A 268 -15.10 8.76 -20.16
N GLY A 269 -13.94 9.21 -20.64
CA GLY A 269 -12.70 9.23 -19.86
C GLY A 269 -12.80 10.13 -18.63
N ALA A 270 -13.35 11.34 -18.78
CA ALA A 270 -13.51 12.28 -17.67
C ALA A 270 -14.46 11.75 -16.58
N LEU A 271 -15.62 11.22 -16.98
CA LEU A 271 -16.60 10.67 -16.05
C LEU A 271 -16.11 9.38 -15.39
N LEU A 272 -15.38 8.53 -16.14
CA LEU A 272 -14.74 7.35 -15.58
C LEU A 272 -13.69 7.71 -14.53
N THR A 273 -12.87 8.74 -14.76
CA THR A 273 -11.84 9.21 -13.81
C THR A 273 -12.46 9.51 -12.45
N ILE A 274 -13.53 10.30 -12.46
CA ILE A 274 -14.27 10.73 -11.27
C ILE A 274 -15.07 9.55 -10.65
N GLY A 275 -15.35 8.52 -11.44
CA GLY A 275 -16.11 7.35 -11.03
C GLY A 275 -17.61 7.63 -11.01
N PHE A 276 -18.12 8.31 -12.03
CA PHE A 276 -19.54 8.53 -12.27
C PHE A 276 -20.02 7.67 -13.45
N MET A 277 -21.05 6.84 -13.22
CA MET A 277 -21.51 5.78 -14.10
C MET A 277 -20.35 4.95 -14.69
N SER A 278 -19.41 4.55 -13.84
CA SER A 278 -18.14 3.97 -14.28
C SER A 278 -18.32 2.72 -15.13
N THR A 279 -19.30 1.87 -14.79
CA THR A 279 -19.59 0.64 -15.56
C THR A 279 -20.06 0.99 -16.96
N PHE A 280 -20.96 1.97 -17.11
CA PHE A 280 -21.48 2.38 -18.40
C PHE A 280 -20.38 2.96 -19.29
N PHE A 281 -19.56 3.89 -18.77
CA PHE A 281 -18.47 4.47 -19.54
C PHE A 281 -17.32 3.49 -19.79
N SER A 282 -17.06 2.53 -18.90
CA SER A 282 -16.11 1.44 -19.18
C SER A 282 -16.59 0.59 -20.35
N ILE A 283 -17.89 0.27 -20.45
CA ILE A 283 -18.45 -0.46 -21.59
C ILE A 283 -18.28 0.35 -22.88
N ALA A 284 -18.62 1.64 -22.86
CA ALA A 284 -18.49 2.51 -24.02
C ALA A 284 -17.04 2.63 -24.52
N LEU A 285 -16.08 2.81 -23.61
CA LEU A 285 -14.66 2.89 -23.94
C LEU A 285 -14.09 1.52 -24.38
N ALA A 286 -14.50 0.42 -23.74
CA ALA A 286 -14.13 -0.92 -24.17
C ALA A 286 -14.61 -1.21 -25.59
N PHE A 287 -15.84 -0.81 -25.92
CA PHE A 287 -16.38 -0.95 -27.27
C PHE A 287 -15.60 -0.12 -28.29
N ALA A 288 -15.26 1.13 -27.95
CA ALA A 288 -14.42 1.97 -28.80
C ALA A 288 -13.05 1.33 -29.08
N MET A 289 -12.40 0.76 -28.04
CA MET A 289 -11.12 0.06 -28.20
C MET A 289 -11.25 -1.23 -28.99
N PHE A 290 -12.35 -1.96 -28.82
CA PHE A 290 -12.63 -3.16 -29.60
C PHE A 290 -12.80 -2.85 -31.09
N VAL A 291 -13.56 -1.82 -31.43
CA VAL A 291 -13.72 -1.38 -32.82
C VAL A 291 -12.37 -0.95 -33.39
N ALA A 292 -11.59 -0.15 -32.67
CA ALA A 292 -10.26 0.26 -33.11
C ALA A 292 -9.31 -0.94 -33.34
N LEU A 293 -9.33 -1.92 -32.42
CA LEU A 293 -8.55 -3.15 -32.52
C LEU A 293 -8.86 -3.93 -33.81
N VAL A 294 -10.15 -4.14 -34.11
CA VAL A 294 -10.57 -4.95 -35.27
C VAL A 294 -10.37 -4.20 -36.58
N THR A 295 -10.62 -2.89 -36.60
CA THR A 295 -10.61 -2.09 -37.84
C THR A 295 -9.24 -1.57 -38.22
N VAL A 296 -8.37 -1.26 -37.26
CA VAL A 296 -7.07 -0.59 -37.49
C VAL A 296 -5.90 -1.48 -37.07
N GLU A 297 -5.92 -1.98 -35.84
CA GLU A 297 -4.71 -2.59 -35.28
C GLU A 297 -4.42 -3.98 -35.87
N ILE A 298 -5.41 -4.86 -35.89
CA ILE A 298 -5.24 -6.21 -36.45
C ILE A 298 -4.86 -6.15 -37.94
N PRO A 299 -5.53 -5.35 -38.80
CA PRO A 299 -5.24 -5.36 -40.24
C PRO A 299 -3.97 -4.60 -40.64
N TYR A 300 -3.58 -3.55 -39.91
CA TYR A 300 -2.51 -2.64 -40.35
C TYR A 300 -1.26 -2.64 -39.46
N VAL A 301 -1.34 -3.10 -38.21
CA VAL A 301 -0.19 -3.10 -37.28
C VAL A 301 0.44 -4.47 -37.16
N ILE A 302 -0.34 -5.56 -37.21
CA ILE A 302 0.21 -6.91 -37.13
C ILE A 302 0.83 -7.32 -38.48
N PRO A 303 2.12 -7.71 -38.52
CA PRO A 303 2.78 -8.17 -39.74
C PRO A 303 2.10 -9.42 -40.34
N PRO A 304 1.93 -9.49 -41.68
CA PRO A 304 1.39 -10.68 -42.33
C PRO A 304 2.42 -11.82 -42.36
N GLY A 305 1.95 -13.07 -42.35
CA GLY A 305 2.80 -14.26 -42.51
C GLY A 305 3.49 -14.77 -41.23
N LEU A 306 3.08 -14.29 -40.06
CA LEU A 306 3.60 -14.75 -38.77
C LEU A 306 3.10 -16.16 -38.40
N GLY A 307 3.92 -16.89 -37.63
CA GLY A 307 3.48 -18.11 -36.97
C GLY A 307 2.46 -17.83 -35.85
N PRO A 308 1.74 -18.86 -35.35
CA PRO A 308 0.67 -18.64 -34.36
C PRO A 308 1.12 -17.98 -33.05
N LEU A 309 2.31 -18.34 -32.55
CA LEU A 309 2.85 -17.76 -31.30
C LEU A 309 3.32 -16.32 -31.49
N ASP A 310 3.99 -16.03 -32.61
CA ASP A 310 4.45 -14.67 -32.93
C ASP A 310 3.27 -13.73 -33.18
N TRP A 311 2.22 -14.23 -33.84
CA TRP A 311 0.98 -13.47 -34.02
C TRP A 311 0.32 -13.13 -32.69
N LEU A 312 0.27 -14.08 -31.75
CA LEU A 312 -0.30 -13.87 -30.43
C LEU A 312 0.51 -12.87 -29.60
N ASP A 313 1.84 -12.91 -29.68
CA ASP A 313 2.72 -11.94 -29.02
C ASP A 313 2.44 -10.52 -29.53
N TRP A 314 2.42 -10.32 -30.85
CA TRP A 314 2.02 -9.05 -31.46
C TRP A 314 0.62 -8.58 -31.03
N PHE A 315 -0.33 -9.52 -30.98
CA PHE A 315 -1.69 -9.21 -30.56
C PHE A 315 -1.76 -8.75 -29.09
N LEU A 316 -1.10 -9.46 -28.16
CA LEU A 316 -1.09 -9.10 -26.74
C LEU A 316 -0.28 -7.83 -26.45
N TYR A 317 0.67 -7.48 -27.32
CA TYR A 317 1.46 -6.26 -27.21
C TYR A 317 0.67 -4.99 -27.59
N LEU A 318 -0.45 -5.13 -28.30
CA LEU A 318 -1.31 -4.00 -28.67
C LEU A 318 -1.96 -3.36 -27.42
N PRO A 319 -1.79 -2.05 -27.19
CA PRO A 319 -2.37 -1.36 -26.04
C PRO A 319 -3.89 -1.52 -25.93
N GLN A 320 -4.58 -1.63 -27.06
CA GLN A 320 -6.03 -1.78 -27.17
C GLN A 320 -6.51 -3.07 -26.49
N VAL A 321 -5.75 -4.16 -26.62
CA VAL A 321 -6.06 -5.44 -25.96
C VAL A 321 -5.98 -5.27 -24.44
N LEU A 322 -4.92 -4.62 -23.96
CA LEU A 322 -4.76 -4.34 -22.53
C LEU A 322 -5.85 -3.41 -22.00
N TYR A 323 -6.23 -2.37 -22.74
CA TYR A 323 -7.31 -1.46 -22.35
C TYR A 323 -8.65 -2.20 -22.23
N ILE A 324 -8.98 -3.08 -23.18
CA ILE A 324 -10.20 -3.88 -23.13
C ILE A 324 -10.21 -4.77 -21.89
N ILE A 325 -9.10 -5.45 -21.57
CA ILE A 325 -8.98 -6.30 -20.39
C ILE A 325 -9.21 -5.49 -19.10
N ILE A 326 -8.58 -4.32 -18.98
CA ILE A 326 -8.73 -3.48 -17.78
C ILE A 326 -10.15 -2.92 -17.69
N PHE A 327 -10.77 -2.48 -18.79
CA PHE A 327 -12.16 -2.04 -18.77
C PHE A 327 -13.10 -3.18 -18.42
N PHE A 328 -12.89 -4.38 -18.93
CA PHE A 328 -13.67 -5.56 -18.56
C PHE A 328 -13.55 -5.85 -17.05
N TRP A 329 -12.34 -5.75 -16.50
CA TRP A 329 -12.14 -5.87 -15.07
C TRP A 329 -12.86 -4.77 -14.28
N LEU A 330 -12.82 -3.51 -14.72
CA LEU A 330 -13.57 -2.40 -14.12
C LEU A 330 -15.09 -2.58 -14.22
N ILE A 331 -15.60 -3.21 -15.29
CA ILE A 331 -17.01 -3.55 -15.46
C ILE A 331 -17.45 -4.57 -14.42
N VAL A 332 -16.67 -5.64 -14.24
CA VAL A 332 -16.97 -6.74 -13.31
C VAL A 332 -16.82 -6.26 -11.85
N LYS A 333 -15.72 -5.59 -11.55
CA LYS A 333 -15.42 -5.11 -10.20
C LYS A 333 -16.32 -3.94 -9.79
N GLY A 334 -16.62 -3.06 -10.74
CA GLY A 334 -17.36 -1.83 -10.51
C GLY A 334 -16.48 -0.66 -10.05
N PRO A 335 -17.11 0.47 -9.67
CA PRO A 335 -16.46 1.77 -9.47
C PRO A 335 -15.47 1.82 -8.29
N GLY A 336 -15.59 0.90 -7.32
CA GLY A 336 -14.81 0.92 -6.09
C GLY A 336 -15.27 1.98 -5.06
N PRO A 337 -14.74 1.94 -3.83
CA PRO A 337 -15.22 2.74 -2.70
C PRO A 337 -14.96 4.25 -2.86
N TYR A 338 -13.96 4.64 -3.64
CA TYR A 338 -13.61 6.03 -3.94
C TYR A 338 -14.17 6.45 -5.29
N SER A 339 -15.49 6.56 -5.38
CA SER A 339 -16.22 6.92 -6.61
C SER A 339 -17.47 7.74 -6.28
N ILE A 340 -17.94 8.54 -7.24
CA ILE A 340 -19.26 9.18 -7.10
C ILE A 340 -20.36 8.12 -7.08
N ASP A 341 -20.22 7.05 -7.86
CA ASP A 341 -21.17 5.94 -7.87
C ASP A 341 -21.35 5.29 -6.50
N ALA A 342 -20.26 5.09 -5.74
CA ALA A 342 -20.33 4.58 -4.37
C ALA A 342 -21.04 5.57 -3.43
N ILE A 343 -20.81 6.87 -3.59
CA ILE A 343 -21.52 7.90 -2.82
C ILE A 343 -23.02 7.87 -3.13
N ILE A 344 -23.39 7.73 -4.41
CA ILE A 344 -24.78 7.63 -4.84
C ILE A 344 -25.42 6.34 -4.31
N ALA A 345 -24.74 5.19 -4.44
CA ALA A 345 -25.23 3.90 -3.95
C ALA A 345 -25.49 3.92 -2.44
N ARG A 346 -24.58 4.50 -1.66
CA ARG A 346 -24.75 4.70 -0.21
C ARG A 346 -25.94 5.58 0.13
N LYS A 347 -26.15 6.67 -0.61
CA LYS A 347 -27.30 7.56 -0.41
C LYS A 347 -28.63 6.91 -0.79
N LEU A 348 -28.62 6.00 -1.76
CA LEU A 348 -29.80 5.26 -2.20
C LEU A 348 -30.06 3.97 -1.41
N GLY A 349 -29.15 3.58 -0.50
CA GLY A 349 -29.25 2.34 0.26
C GLY A 349 -29.09 1.07 -0.60
N VAL A 350 -28.38 1.18 -1.73
CA VAL A 350 -28.11 0.08 -2.69
C VAL A 350 -26.65 -0.39 -2.58
N ASP A 351 -25.98 -0.11 -1.45
CA ASP A 351 -24.59 -0.54 -1.26
C ASP A 351 -24.56 -2.08 -1.16
N LYS A 352 -23.51 -2.69 -1.73
CA LYS A 352 -23.30 -4.13 -1.58
C LYS A 352 -22.80 -4.37 -0.16
N ASP A 353 -23.55 -5.08 0.67
CA ASP A 353 -23.10 -5.44 2.02
C ASP A 353 -21.75 -6.20 1.91
N PRO A 354 -20.70 -5.75 2.61
CA PRO A 354 -19.37 -6.39 2.56
C PRO A 354 -19.34 -7.79 3.21
N ASP A 355 -20.45 -8.24 3.80
CA ASP A 355 -20.50 -9.45 4.63
C ASP A 355 -20.85 -10.73 3.84
N GLU A 356 -21.32 -10.65 2.59
CA GLU A 356 -21.69 -11.84 1.81
C GLU A 356 -20.50 -12.67 1.30
N GLU A 357 -19.29 -12.10 1.18
CA GLU A 357 -18.11 -12.83 0.70
C GLU A 357 -17.28 -13.51 1.82
N SER A 358 -17.55 -13.20 3.10
CA SER A 358 -16.86 -13.83 4.24
C SER A 358 -17.66 -14.92 4.96
N GLY A 359 -18.95 -15.08 4.62
CA GLY A 359 -19.89 -15.97 5.33
C GLY A 359 -19.92 -17.44 4.90
N LYS A 360 -19.02 -17.91 4.02
CA LYS A 360 -19.07 -19.30 3.49
C LYS A 360 -18.11 -20.31 4.14
N GLU A 361 -17.41 -19.97 5.22
CA GLU A 361 -16.47 -20.91 5.88
C GLU A 361 -16.81 -21.25 7.35
N ASN A 362 -18.05 -21.05 7.81
CA ASN A 362 -18.51 -21.58 9.10
C ASN A 362 -19.92 -22.17 8.97
N LEU A 363 -20.05 -23.22 8.16
CA LEU A 363 -21.16 -24.16 8.26
C LEU A 363 -20.58 -25.42 8.89
N ASP A 364 -20.53 -25.43 10.21
CA ASP A 364 -20.53 -26.60 11.10
C ASP A 364 -20.14 -26.11 12.49
N ASN A 365 -21.12 -25.63 13.27
CA ASN A 365 -21.26 -25.82 14.73
C ASN A 365 -22.33 -24.89 15.33
N ASP A 366 -23.43 -25.53 15.74
CA ASP A 366 -24.36 -25.21 16.84
C ASP A 366 -25.53 -24.18 16.64
N PRO A 367 -26.71 -24.44 17.24
CA PRO A 367 -27.98 -23.77 16.95
C PRO A 367 -28.35 -22.69 17.97
N ASP A 368 -28.96 -21.60 17.49
CA ASP A 368 -30.16 -20.91 18.02
C ASP A 368 -30.15 -19.44 17.55
N PRO A 369 -31.21 -18.95 16.85
CA PRO A 369 -31.21 -17.61 16.28
C PRO A 369 -31.95 -16.63 17.19
N LYS A 370 -31.32 -15.50 17.56
CA LYS A 370 -32.07 -14.33 18.08
C LYS A 370 -31.61 -13.00 17.48
N HIS A 371 -32.52 -12.49 16.66
CA HIS A 371 -32.88 -11.10 16.38
C HIS A 371 -31.90 -10.15 15.65
N GLY A 372 -32.32 -9.79 14.44
CA GLY A 372 -32.06 -8.51 13.79
C GLY A 372 -33.06 -8.30 12.65
N LYS A 373 -34.04 -7.39 12.83
CA LYS A 373 -35.12 -7.10 11.88
C LYS A 373 -34.57 -6.43 10.61
N GLY A 374 -34.73 -7.09 9.47
CA GLY A 374 -34.48 -6.54 8.13
C GLY A 374 -35.65 -6.84 7.19
N PHE A 375 -36.24 -5.77 6.66
CA PHE A 375 -37.43 -5.73 5.81
C PHE A 375 -37.29 -6.63 4.55
N ARG A 376 -38.06 -7.73 4.48
CA ARG A 376 -38.14 -8.59 3.27
C ARG A 376 -39.36 -8.22 2.43
N LEU A 377 -39.14 -7.50 1.34
CA LEU A 377 -40.11 -7.39 0.26
C LEU A 377 -40.05 -8.69 -0.57
N SER A 378 -40.98 -9.62 -0.33
CA SER A 378 -41.09 -10.83 -1.14
C SER A 378 -42.16 -10.62 -2.21
N LEU A 379 -41.73 -10.53 -3.48
CA LEU A 379 -42.58 -10.86 -4.62
C LEU A 379 -42.43 -12.37 -4.84
N PRO A 380 -43.47 -13.16 -4.57
CA PRO A 380 -44.30 -13.61 -5.68
C PRO A 380 -45.79 -13.61 -5.29
N ALA A 381 -46.45 -12.45 -5.45
CA ALA A 381 -47.91 -12.32 -5.45
C ALA A 381 -48.50 -12.35 -6.88
N LEU A 382 -47.75 -12.89 -7.86
CA LEU A 382 -48.08 -12.78 -9.29
C LEU A 382 -48.36 -14.13 -9.96
N LEU A 383 -48.68 -15.18 -9.21
CA LEU A 383 -48.90 -16.52 -9.77
C LEU A 383 -49.92 -17.43 -9.06
N SER A 384 -50.81 -16.89 -8.21
CA SER A 384 -51.94 -17.67 -7.68
C SER A 384 -53.27 -17.02 -8.05
N TRP A 385 -53.60 -17.10 -9.35
CA TRP A 385 -54.96 -16.88 -9.83
C TRP A 385 -55.65 -18.24 -9.95
N GLY A 386 -56.72 -18.45 -9.19
CA GLY A 386 -57.70 -19.51 -9.45
C GLY A 386 -57.78 -20.64 -8.42
N LYS A 387 -58.56 -20.42 -7.35
CA LYS A 387 -59.72 -21.25 -6.96
C LYS A 387 -60.22 -20.81 -5.58
N ASP A 388 -61.26 -19.98 -5.59
CA ASP A 388 -62.21 -19.93 -4.47
C ASP A 388 -63.43 -20.74 -4.88
N SER A 389 -63.75 -21.77 -4.09
CA SER A 389 -65.07 -22.40 -4.09
C SER A 389 -65.31 -23.10 -2.75
N ASP A 390 -66.24 -22.51 -2.00
CA ASP A 390 -67.34 -23.18 -1.28
C ASP A 390 -67.12 -23.81 0.13
N LYS A 391 -67.93 -23.26 1.06
CA LYS A 391 -68.77 -23.92 2.11
C LYS A 391 -68.31 -23.97 3.57
N ASP A 392 -68.94 -23.08 4.35
CA ASP A 392 -69.98 -23.32 5.38
C ASP A 392 -69.78 -24.26 6.59
N GLN A 393 -70.20 -23.72 7.75
CA GLN A 393 -70.82 -24.32 8.96
C GLN A 393 -69.99 -24.63 10.24
N ASP A 394 -70.07 -23.67 11.19
CA ASP A 394 -70.67 -23.72 12.56
C ASP A 394 -70.24 -24.80 13.62
N PRO A 395 -70.58 -24.67 14.94
CA PRO A 395 -69.61 -24.61 16.04
C PRO A 395 -69.91 -25.65 17.16
N ASP A 396 -69.36 -25.43 18.36
CA ASP A 396 -69.97 -25.75 19.67
C ASP A 396 -69.28 -26.82 20.58
N LYS A 397 -69.21 -26.46 21.89
CA LYS A 397 -69.03 -27.27 23.14
C LYS A 397 -67.62 -27.82 23.49
N GLY A 398 -67.14 -27.86 24.74
CA GLY A 398 -67.69 -27.51 26.06
C GLY A 398 -66.77 -28.02 27.20
N SER A 399 -66.70 -27.26 28.30
CA SER A 399 -66.53 -27.64 29.73
C SER A 399 -65.69 -28.87 30.17
N THR A 400 -64.70 -28.70 31.06
CA THR A 400 -64.80 -28.90 32.53
C THR A 400 -63.46 -28.68 33.29
N PRO A 401 -63.49 -28.35 34.61
CA PRO A 401 -62.34 -27.98 35.43
C PRO A 401 -62.02 -28.96 36.60
N GLY A 402 -60.86 -28.79 37.24
CA GLY A 402 -60.53 -29.35 38.58
C GLY A 402 -59.24 -30.16 38.59
N GLY A 403 -58.34 -30.08 39.56
CA GLY A 403 -58.31 -29.36 40.83
C GLY A 403 -56.95 -29.58 41.51
N ALA A 404 -56.79 -28.96 42.69
CA ALA A 404 -55.84 -29.16 43.79
C ALA A 404 -54.62 -30.09 43.58
N GLY A 405 -53.39 -29.76 43.97
CA GLY A 405 -52.91 -28.92 45.06
C GLY A 405 -51.59 -29.52 45.59
N TRP A 406 -50.96 -28.80 46.52
CA TRP A 406 -49.83 -29.19 47.38
C TRP A 406 -48.39 -29.05 46.83
N THR A 407 -47.76 -27.94 47.22
CA THR A 407 -46.35 -27.85 47.60
C THR A 407 -46.12 -28.57 48.94
N PRO A 408 -44.89 -28.99 49.27
CA PRO A 408 -44.11 -28.18 50.19
C PRO A 408 -42.60 -28.11 49.84
N GLN A 409 -42.02 -26.93 50.03
CA GLN A 409 -40.58 -26.73 50.31
C GLN A 409 -40.34 -26.91 51.83
N PRO A 410 -39.09 -26.84 52.36
CA PRO A 410 -37.78 -27.27 51.85
C PRO A 410 -37.00 -28.10 52.90
N THR A 411 -35.92 -28.79 52.48
CA THR A 411 -34.63 -28.91 53.20
C THR A 411 -33.59 -29.43 52.23
#